data_AF-A0A1L9NJV5-F1
#
_entry.id   AF-A0A1L9NJV5-F1
#
_cell.length_a   1.000
_cell.length_b   1.000
_cell.length_c   1.000
_cell.angle_alpha   90.00
_cell.angle_beta   90.00
_cell.angle_gamma   90.00
#
_symmetry.space_group_name_H-M   'P 1'
#
loop_
_entity.id
_entity.type
_entity.pdbx_description
1 polymer ?
#
loop_
_entity_poly.entity_id
_entity_poly.type
_entity_poly.pdbx_seq_one_letter_code
_entity_poly.pdbx_strand_id
1 'polypeptide(L)'
;MEIARDEIARAHRLAPEIVPENPPEDTLSYIVGIRPSRKGGFRLDSEHHENRYILSAYGFGGGGYAFSYGVADALCKMVEKVERENVI
;
A
#
# COMPACT_ATOMS: atom_id res chain seq x y z
N MET A 1 16.99 -14.44 -14.06
CA MET A 1 15.77 -14.18 -14.85
C MET A 1 15.96 -12.91 -15.69
N GLU A 2 15.41 -12.84 -16.92
CA GLU A 2 15.56 -11.65 -17.79
C GLU A 2 15.02 -10.37 -17.13
N ILE A 3 13.82 -10.43 -16.55
CA ILE A 3 13.20 -9.30 -15.82
C ILE A 3 14.11 -8.79 -14.70
N ALA A 4 14.71 -9.69 -13.92
CA ALA A 4 15.59 -9.28 -12.82
C ALA A 4 16.85 -8.57 -13.32
N ARG A 5 17.43 -9.02 -14.44
CA ARG A 5 18.61 -8.36 -15.04
C ARG A 5 18.27 -6.96 -15.53
N ASP A 6 17.09 -6.78 -16.10
CA ASP A 6 16.58 -5.48 -16.54
C ASP A 6 16.34 -4.52 -15.36
N GLU A 7 15.74 -4.99 -14.24
CA GLU A 7 15.63 -4.18 -13.01
C GLU A 7 17.02 -3.76 -12.46
N ILE A 8 17.97 -4.70 -12.38
CA ILE A 8 19.33 -4.44 -11.90
C ILE A 8 20.03 -3.42 -12.80
N ALA A 9 19.95 -3.57 -14.12
CA ALA A 9 20.56 -2.64 -15.06
C ALA A 9 19.98 -1.22 -14.91
N ARG A 10 18.65 -1.08 -14.71
CA ARG A 10 18.04 0.23 -14.46
C ARG A 10 18.46 0.82 -13.12
N ALA A 11 18.53 0.02 -12.08
CA ALA A 11 18.96 0.46 -10.76
C ALA A 11 20.45 0.89 -10.77
N HIS A 12 21.33 0.14 -11.43
CA HIS A 12 22.74 0.50 -11.62
C HIS A 12 22.90 1.83 -12.34
N ARG A 13 22.10 2.11 -13.39
CA ARG A 13 22.14 3.41 -14.07
C ARG A 13 21.76 4.59 -13.16
N LEU A 14 20.91 4.36 -12.15
CA LEU A 14 20.46 5.40 -11.23
C LEU A 14 21.42 5.61 -10.05
N ALA A 15 22.07 4.54 -9.57
CA ALA A 15 22.96 4.56 -8.41
C ALA A 15 24.12 3.55 -8.61
N PRO A 16 25.06 3.82 -9.52
CA PRO A 16 26.12 2.87 -9.89
C PRO A 16 27.09 2.57 -8.74
N GLU A 17 27.21 3.48 -7.78
CA GLU A 17 28.02 3.34 -6.57
C GLU A 17 27.38 2.43 -5.49
N ILE A 18 26.08 2.14 -5.61
CA ILE A 18 25.33 1.31 -4.66
C ILE A 18 25.02 -0.06 -5.26
N VAL A 19 24.56 -0.08 -6.51
CA VAL A 19 24.10 -1.30 -7.18
C VAL A 19 25.17 -1.74 -8.18
N PRO A 20 25.80 -2.92 -8.02
CA PRO A 20 26.73 -3.44 -9.02
C PRO A 20 26.07 -3.68 -10.37
N GLU A 21 26.81 -3.50 -11.46
CA GLU A 21 26.31 -3.82 -12.81
C GLU A 21 25.97 -5.31 -12.95
N ASN A 22 26.79 -6.18 -12.35
CA ASN A 22 26.67 -7.63 -12.40
C ASN A 22 26.84 -8.25 -11.00
N PRO A 23 25.82 -8.22 -10.13
CA PRO A 23 25.88 -8.83 -8.81
C PRO A 23 25.96 -10.38 -8.92
N PRO A 24 26.69 -11.06 -8.03
CA PRO A 24 26.74 -12.52 -8.00
C PRO A 24 25.34 -13.13 -7.75
N GLU A 25 24.97 -14.17 -8.49
CA GLU A 25 23.61 -14.75 -8.43
C GLU A 25 23.24 -15.30 -7.05
N ASP A 26 24.22 -15.82 -6.29
CA ASP A 26 24.06 -16.32 -4.93
C ASP A 26 23.78 -15.23 -3.89
N THR A 27 23.98 -13.96 -4.25
CA THR A 27 23.63 -12.80 -3.41
C THR A 27 22.23 -12.25 -3.69
N LEU A 28 21.56 -12.76 -4.72
CA LEU A 28 20.26 -12.25 -5.14
C LEU A 28 19.10 -12.95 -4.40
N SER A 29 18.14 -12.14 -3.96
CA SER A 29 16.84 -12.60 -3.47
C SER A 29 15.72 -11.97 -4.29
N TYR A 30 14.65 -12.72 -4.55
CA TYR A 30 13.56 -12.29 -5.41
C TYR A 30 12.27 -12.15 -4.60
N ILE A 31 11.64 -10.97 -4.66
CA ILE A 31 10.37 -10.67 -3.99
C ILE A 31 9.37 -10.22 -5.05
N VAL A 32 8.21 -10.88 -5.09
CA VAL A 32 7.09 -10.53 -5.97
C VAL A 32 5.88 -10.19 -5.11
N GLY A 33 5.31 -9.00 -5.32
CA GLY A 33 4.15 -8.51 -4.57
C GLY A 33 3.09 -7.94 -5.49
N ILE A 34 1.82 -8.12 -5.10
CA ILE A 34 0.66 -7.56 -5.80
C ILE A 34 0.17 -6.35 -5.00
N ARG A 35 0.25 -5.15 -5.59
CA ARG A 35 -0.23 -3.93 -4.95
C ARG A 35 -1.77 -3.89 -4.95
N PRO A 36 -2.42 -3.69 -3.80
CA PRO A 36 -3.88 -3.62 -3.71
C PRO A 36 -4.37 -2.22 -4.14
N SER A 37 -4.28 -1.92 -5.42
CA SER A 37 -4.77 -0.68 -6.02
C SER A 37 -6.27 -0.75 -6.31
N ARG A 38 -6.93 0.41 -6.35
CA ARG A 38 -8.33 0.54 -6.78
C ARG A 38 -8.45 1.59 -7.88
N LYS A 39 -9.25 1.31 -8.91
CA LYS A 39 -9.57 2.29 -9.97
C LYS A 39 -10.30 3.48 -9.35
N GLY A 40 -9.82 4.70 -9.62
CA GLY A 40 -10.36 5.92 -9.03
C GLY A 40 -9.82 6.25 -7.63
N GLY A 41 -8.72 5.62 -7.21
CA GLY A 41 -8.06 5.90 -5.93
C GLY A 41 -8.48 4.98 -4.81
N PHE A 42 -7.92 5.18 -3.61
CA PHE A 42 -8.31 4.42 -2.42
C PHE A 42 -9.77 4.72 -2.03
N ARG A 43 -10.38 3.80 -1.31
CA ARG A 43 -11.70 3.96 -0.72
C ARG A 43 -11.54 4.19 0.78
N LEU A 44 -12.03 5.34 1.24
CA LEU A 44 -12.12 5.72 2.64
C LEU A 44 -13.50 6.36 2.88
N ASP A 45 -14.47 5.55 3.27
CA ASP A 45 -15.86 5.96 3.43
C ASP A 45 -16.61 5.12 4.47
N SER A 46 -17.85 5.51 4.75
CA SER A 46 -18.78 4.82 5.63
C SER A 46 -20.10 4.55 4.89
N GLU A 47 -20.59 3.33 4.95
CA GLU A 47 -21.92 2.94 4.46
C GLU A 47 -22.74 2.37 5.62
N HIS A 48 -24.03 2.73 5.67
CA HIS A 48 -24.97 2.09 6.58
C HIS A 48 -25.69 0.97 5.83
N HIS A 49 -25.58 -0.26 6.32
CA HIS A 49 -26.17 -1.45 5.75
C HIS A 49 -26.98 -2.19 6.82
N GLU A 50 -28.30 -2.19 6.67
CA GLU A 50 -29.26 -2.74 7.63
C GLU A 50 -29.12 -2.15 9.04
N ASN A 51 -28.52 -2.89 9.97
CA ASN A 51 -28.28 -2.48 11.36
C ASN A 51 -26.77 -2.34 11.67
N ARG A 52 -25.94 -2.17 10.63
CA ARG A 52 -24.48 -2.09 10.75
C ARG A 52 -23.93 -0.93 9.94
N TYR A 53 -22.82 -0.38 10.42
CA TYR A 53 -21.99 0.53 9.66
C TYR A 53 -20.76 -0.21 9.14
N ILE A 54 -20.47 -0.04 7.86
CA ILE A 54 -19.30 -0.58 7.18
C ILE A 54 -18.38 0.59 6.86
N LEU A 55 -17.20 0.61 7.47
CA LEU A 55 -16.19 1.63 7.22
C LEU A 55 -15.07 1.02 6.40
N SER A 56 -14.87 1.54 5.19
CA SER A 56 -13.87 1.03 4.24
C SER A 56 -12.58 1.81 4.33
N ALA A 57 -11.43 1.14 4.29
CA ALA A 57 -10.10 1.73 4.13
C ALA A 57 -9.21 0.80 3.31
N TYR A 58 -9.30 0.85 1.98
CA TYR A 58 -8.52 -0.02 1.08
C TYR A 58 -8.19 0.66 -0.26
N GLY A 59 -7.35 0.02 -1.08
CA GLY A 59 -7.07 0.50 -2.44
C GLY A 59 -5.86 1.44 -2.56
N PHE A 60 -4.95 1.41 -1.58
CA PHE A 60 -3.81 2.34 -1.49
C PHE A 60 -2.65 2.05 -2.45
N GLY A 61 -2.71 0.95 -3.20
CA GLY A 61 -1.67 0.62 -4.18
C GLY A 61 -0.26 0.60 -3.56
N GLY A 62 0.66 1.38 -4.11
CA GLY A 62 2.03 1.52 -3.59
C GLY A 62 2.17 2.48 -2.41
N GLY A 63 1.13 3.24 -2.06
CA GLY A 63 1.17 4.29 -1.03
C GLY A 63 0.78 3.82 0.38
N GLY A 64 0.49 2.52 0.56
CA GLY A 64 -0.05 2.00 1.82
C GLY A 64 0.79 2.35 3.05
N TYR A 65 2.12 2.25 2.96
CA TYR A 65 3.01 2.63 4.07
C TYR A 65 2.99 4.13 4.35
N ALA A 66 3.16 4.97 3.33
CA ALA A 66 3.21 6.42 3.48
C ALA A 66 1.91 7.01 4.05
N PHE A 67 0.76 6.43 3.70
CA PHE A 67 -0.55 6.92 4.14
C PHE A 67 -1.08 6.26 5.42
N SER A 68 -0.44 5.20 5.90
CA SER A 68 -0.95 4.30 6.94
C SER A 68 -1.47 5.03 8.19
N TYR A 69 -0.66 5.87 8.82
CA TYR A 69 -1.02 6.58 10.04
C TYR A 69 -2.17 7.58 9.83
N GLY A 70 -2.13 8.36 8.75
CA GLY A 70 -3.18 9.34 8.46
C GLY A 70 -4.52 8.69 8.12
N VAL A 71 -4.50 7.59 7.38
CA VAL A 71 -5.70 6.79 7.07
C VAL A 71 -6.25 6.14 8.34
N ALA A 72 -5.39 5.60 9.20
CA ALA A 72 -5.82 4.99 10.45
C ALA A 72 -6.47 6.01 11.38
N ASP A 73 -5.87 7.20 11.56
CA ASP A 73 -6.46 8.29 12.35
C ASP A 73 -7.82 8.74 11.80
N ALA A 74 -7.93 8.94 10.48
CA ALA A 74 -9.19 9.29 9.84
C ALA A 74 -10.26 8.20 10.04
N LEU A 75 -9.90 6.93 9.88
CA LEU A 75 -10.80 5.79 10.08
C LEU A 75 -11.25 5.68 11.55
N CYS A 76 -10.36 5.87 12.52
CA CYS A 76 -10.70 5.91 13.94
C CYS A 76 -11.74 7.00 14.24
N LYS A 77 -11.55 8.21 13.71
CA LYS A 77 -12.52 9.31 13.88
C LYS A 77 -13.89 8.97 13.27
N MET A 78 -13.91 8.25 12.15
CA MET A 78 -15.16 7.78 11.55
C MET A 78 -15.84 6.73 12.44
N VAL A 79 -15.09 5.78 13.01
CA VAL A 79 -15.62 4.79 13.97
C VAL A 79 -16.22 5.50 15.18
N GLU A 80 -15.48 6.40 15.82
CA GLU A 80 -15.98 7.12 17.01
C GLU A 80 -17.23 7.95 16.72
N LYS A 81 -17.32 8.55 15.53
CA LYS A 81 -18.50 9.30 15.11
C LYS A 81 -19.71 8.37 15.04
N VAL A 82 -19.58 7.24 14.36
CA VAL A 82 -20.65 6.25 14.20
C VAL A 82 -21.09 5.70 15.57
N GLU A 83 -20.15 5.36 16.44
CA GLU A 83 -20.46 4.87 17.79
C GLU A 83 -21.25 5.91 18.60
N ARG A 84 -20.83 7.18 18.59
CA ARG A 84 -21.53 8.27 19.29
C ARG A 84 -22.96 8.49 18.78
N GLU A 85 -23.20 8.33 17.49
CA GLU A 85 -24.52 8.53 16.87
C GLU A 85 -25.51 7.37 17.12
N ASN A 86 -25.04 6.20 17.58
CA ASN A 86 -25.85 4.98 17.68
C ASN A 86 -25.92 4.34 19.07
N VAL A 87 -25.02 4.71 19.98
CA VAL A 87 -24.95 4.14 21.34
C VAL A 87 -25.42 5.13 22.42
N ILE A 88 -25.41 6.44 22.13
CA ILE A 88 -25.92 7.51 23.01
C ILE A 88 -27.29 7.98 22.53
#